data_AF-A0A2G2LXR5-F1
#
_entry.id   AF-A0A2G2LXR5-F1
#
_cell.length_a   1.000
_cell.length_b   1.000
_cell.length_c   1.000
_cell.angle_alpha   90.00
_cell.angle_beta   90.00
_cell.angle_gamma   90.00
#
_symmetry.space_group_name_H-M   'P 1'
#
loop_
_entity.id
_entity.type
_entity.pdbx_description
1 polymer ?
#
loop_
_entity_poly.entity_id
_entity_poly.type
_entity_poly.pdbx_seq_one_letter_code
_entity_poly.pdbx_strand_id
1 'polypeptide(L)'
;MMKKISYLILLLLPLSSWAAKDLDPKLIDPDWIKVSEQLAAATEKRCAAIENAFKKLDCRGEVRIEFKKQGDYRGVADYINKHYQHLDKQGLSTLIAQNKALRIRARNDSDLPPSSDFEPGELNTRILDVELEALETLLKNKSPKPCVVSGMR
;
A
#
# COMPACT_ATOMS: atom_id res chain seq x y z
N MET A 1 50.29 19.87 47.86
CA MET A 1 50.71 18.63 47.18
C MET A 1 49.72 18.32 46.07
N MET A 2 50.18 18.43 44.82
CA MET A 2 49.37 18.33 43.60
C MET A 2 49.13 16.85 43.24
N LYS A 3 47.88 16.46 42.96
CA LYS A 3 47.58 15.17 42.30
C LYS A 3 46.84 15.42 40.99
N LYS A 4 47.34 14.70 39.98
CA LYS A 4 47.22 14.94 38.55
C LYS A 4 45.84 14.50 38.04
N ILE A 5 45.17 15.35 37.27
CA ILE A 5 43.94 15.00 36.53
C ILE A 5 44.38 14.36 35.22
N SER A 6 44.13 13.05 35.09
CA SER A 6 44.44 12.26 33.91
C SER A 6 43.27 12.38 32.93
N TYR A 7 43.48 13.06 31.80
CA TYR A 7 42.50 13.16 30.72
C TYR A 7 42.55 11.89 29.87
N LEU A 8 41.59 10.99 30.07
CA LEU A 8 41.34 9.88 29.18
C LEU A 8 40.52 10.40 27.98
N ILE A 9 41.21 10.69 26.87
CA ILE A 9 40.57 11.05 25.60
C ILE A 9 39.97 9.77 25.03
N LEU A 10 38.64 9.61 25.21
CA LEU A 10 37.86 8.59 24.53
C LEU A 10 37.70 9.02 23.07
N LEU A 11 38.38 8.34 22.16
CA LEU A 11 38.19 8.45 20.71
C LEU A 11 36.76 8.03 20.37
N LEU A 12 35.89 9.02 20.16
CA LEU A 12 34.59 8.88 19.51
C LEU A 12 34.82 8.55 18.03
N LEU A 13 34.94 7.27 17.70
CA LEU A 13 34.77 6.83 16.33
C LEU A 13 33.27 6.93 16.00
N PRO A 14 32.85 7.75 15.02
CA PRO A 14 31.51 7.66 14.48
C PRO A 14 31.44 6.32 13.77
N LEU A 15 30.90 5.31 14.46
CA LEU A 15 30.39 4.12 13.81
C LEU A 15 29.33 4.61 12.84
N SER A 16 29.77 4.66 11.58
CA SER A 16 28.97 4.57 10.37
C SER A 16 27.52 4.26 10.71
N SER A 17 26.72 5.32 10.75
CA SER A 17 25.29 5.20 10.58
C SER A 17 25.11 4.54 9.22
N TRP A 18 24.99 3.22 9.23
CA TRP A 18 24.34 2.53 8.13
C TRP A 18 23.05 3.28 8.00
N ALA A 19 22.92 4.00 6.89
CA ALA A 19 21.66 4.57 6.46
C ALA A 19 20.71 3.37 6.45
N ALA A 20 19.97 3.19 7.55
CA ALA A 20 18.64 2.66 7.47
C ALA A 20 18.03 3.54 6.38
N LYS A 21 17.92 2.99 5.16
CA LYS A 21 17.01 3.52 4.16
C LYS A 21 15.77 3.85 4.97
N ASP A 22 15.52 5.14 5.13
CA ASP A 22 14.47 5.64 6.00
C ASP A 22 13.22 4.87 5.63
N LEU A 23 12.86 3.88 6.46
CA LEU A 23 11.63 3.14 6.33
C LEU A 23 10.59 4.22 6.59
N ASP A 24 10.06 4.76 5.49
CA ASP A 24 9.21 5.94 5.47
C ASP A 24 8.12 5.76 6.54
N PRO A 25 7.82 6.81 7.34
CA PRO A 25 6.69 6.77 8.26
C PRO A 25 5.46 6.18 7.55
N LYS A 26 4.91 5.12 8.15
CA LYS A 26 3.81 4.31 7.59
C LYS A 26 2.80 5.19 6.88
N LEU A 27 2.61 4.92 5.60
CA LEU A 27 1.67 5.68 4.79
C LEU A 27 0.25 5.16 5.04
N ILE A 28 -0.50 5.87 5.87
CA ILE A 28 -1.85 5.50 6.27
C ILE A 28 -2.89 6.30 5.47
N ASP A 29 -3.85 5.60 4.89
CA ASP A 29 -5.01 6.20 4.21
C ASP A 29 -6.24 6.17 5.14
N PRO A 30 -6.79 7.32 5.56
CA PRO A 30 -7.90 7.39 6.50
C PRO A 30 -9.18 6.67 6.08
N ASP A 31 -9.52 6.69 4.79
CA ASP A 31 -10.70 6.00 4.28
C ASP A 31 -10.47 4.48 4.31
N TRP A 32 -9.23 4.08 3.99
CA TRP A 32 -8.80 2.69 4.06
C TRP A 32 -8.67 2.17 5.51
N ILE A 33 -8.30 3.01 6.49
CA ILE A 33 -8.27 2.63 7.91
C ILE A 33 -9.61 2.01 8.29
N LYS A 34 -10.72 2.71 8.05
CA LYS A 34 -12.05 2.27 8.48
C LYS A 34 -12.40 0.89 7.90
N VAL A 35 -12.14 0.67 6.61
CA VAL A 35 -12.45 -0.61 5.95
C VAL A 35 -11.53 -1.72 6.47
N SER A 36 -10.25 -1.42 6.68
CA SER A 36 -9.29 -2.39 7.19
C SER A 36 -9.54 -2.77 8.66
N GLU A 37 -9.99 -1.82 9.49
CA GLU A 37 -10.42 -2.07 10.86
C GLU A 37 -11.68 -2.94 10.88
N GLN A 38 -12.66 -2.65 10.02
CA GLN A 38 -13.86 -3.49 9.87
C GLN A 38 -13.50 -4.90 9.42
N LEU A 39 -12.57 -5.03 8.47
CA LEU A 39 -12.06 -6.33 8.01
C LEU A 39 -11.39 -7.10 9.16
N ALA A 40 -10.51 -6.43 9.93
CA ALA A 40 -9.83 -7.05 11.07
C ALA A 40 -10.83 -7.49 12.15
N ALA A 41 -11.80 -6.64 12.50
CA ALA A 41 -12.84 -6.96 13.46
C ALA A 41 -13.75 -8.12 12.99
N ALA A 42 -14.15 -8.12 11.71
CA ALA A 42 -14.95 -9.19 11.13
C ALA A 42 -14.18 -10.52 11.10
N THR A 43 -12.89 -10.44 10.78
CA THR A 43 -11.97 -11.58 10.77
C THR A 43 -11.82 -12.18 12.17
N GLU A 44 -11.58 -11.35 13.18
CA GLU A 44 -11.45 -11.81 14.55
C GLU A 44 -12.77 -12.45 15.02
N LYS A 45 -13.89 -11.74 14.84
CA LYS A 45 -15.22 -12.23 15.23
C LYS A 45 -15.57 -13.59 14.61
N ARG A 46 -15.26 -13.81 13.33
CA ARG A 46 -15.65 -15.03 12.61
C ARG A 46 -14.65 -16.17 12.76
N CYS A 47 -13.36 -15.86 12.82
CA CYS A 47 -12.29 -16.85 12.74
C CYS A 47 -11.57 -17.11 14.08
N ALA A 48 -11.89 -16.39 15.17
CA ALA A 48 -11.21 -16.53 16.46
C ALA A 48 -11.28 -17.96 17.02
N ALA A 49 -12.47 -18.58 17.00
CA ALA A 49 -12.73 -19.89 17.59
C ALA A 49 -12.17 -21.08 16.78
N ILE A 50 -11.60 -20.83 15.60
CA ILE A 50 -11.04 -21.89 14.75
C ILE A 50 -9.62 -22.22 15.22
N GLU A 51 -9.45 -23.40 15.83
CA GLU A 51 -8.15 -23.86 16.34
C GLU A 51 -7.20 -24.32 15.23
N ASN A 52 -7.73 -24.94 14.17
CA ASN A 52 -6.93 -25.43 13.06
C ASN A 52 -6.40 -24.26 12.22
N ALA A 53 -5.07 -24.14 12.11
CA ALA A 53 -4.42 -23.04 11.42
C ALA A 53 -4.82 -22.90 9.93
N PHE A 54 -4.93 -24.01 9.19
CA PHE A 54 -5.33 -23.99 7.78
C PHE A 54 -6.78 -23.52 7.62
N LYS A 55 -7.71 -24.06 8.41
CA LYS A 55 -9.11 -23.59 8.40
C LYS A 55 -9.23 -22.13 8.81
N LYS A 56 -8.37 -21.65 9.72
CA LYS A 56 -8.34 -20.24 10.12
C LYS A 56 -7.84 -19.34 8.98
N LEU A 57 -6.85 -19.79 8.21
CA LEU A 57 -6.39 -19.10 7.00
C LEU A 57 -7.47 -19.05 5.93
N ASP A 58 -8.18 -20.16 5.70
CA ASP A 58 -9.30 -20.21 4.75
C ASP A 58 -10.41 -19.22 5.17
N CYS A 59 -10.80 -19.23 6.44
CA CYS A 59 -11.78 -18.30 7.01
C CYS A 59 -11.35 -16.83 6.81
N ARG A 60 -10.08 -16.50 7.09
CA ARG A 60 -9.52 -15.14 6.84
C ARG A 60 -9.63 -14.77 5.36
N GLY A 61 -9.37 -15.73 4.46
CA GLY A 61 -9.52 -15.57 3.02
C GLY A 61 -10.96 -15.26 2.60
N GLU A 62 -11.94 -16.00 3.12
CA GLU A 62 -13.36 -15.80 2.84
C GLU A 62 -13.84 -14.41 3.26
N VAL A 63 -13.53 -13.97 4.49
CA VAL A 63 -13.88 -12.63 4.98
C VAL A 63 -13.27 -11.56 4.06
N ARG A 64 -12.01 -11.71 3.67
CA ARG A 64 -11.36 -10.77 2.75
C ARG A 64 -12.05 -10.72 1.38
N ILE A 65 -12.50 -11.86 0.85
CA ILE A 65 -13.24 -11.92 -0.41
C ILE A 65 -14.56 -11.15 -0.32
N GLU A 66 -15.28 -11.24 0.81
CA GLU A 66 -16.52 -10.50 1.02
C GLU A 66 -16.31 -8.98 0.98
N PHE A 67 -15.29 -8.48 1.69
CA PHE A 67 -14.94 -7.05 1.66
C PHE A 67 -14.51 -6.58 0.28
N LYS A 68 -13.76 -7.41 -0.48
CA LYS A 68 -13.39 -7.10 -1.86
C LYS A 68 -14.60 -6.89 -2.76
N LYS A 69 -15.63 -7.73 -2.62
CA LYS A 69 -16.87 -7.65 -3.41
C LYS A 69 -17.71 -6.40 -3.12
N GLN A 70 -17.53 -5.77 -1.95
CA GLN A 70 -18.22 -4.51 -1.61
C GLN A 70 -17.64 -3.29 -2.36
N GLY A 71 -16.47 -3.47 -2.99
CA GLY A 71 -15.79 -2.43 -3.75
C GLY A 71 -15.16 -1.36 -2.87
N ASP A 72 -15.02 -1.58 -1.56
CA ASP A 72 -14.37 -0.64 -0.62
C ASP A 72 -12.92 -1.04 -0.32
N TYR A 73 -12.45 -2.15 -0.90
CA TYR A 73 -11.11 -2.68 -0.70
C TYR A 73 -10.13 -2.11 -1.73
N ARG A 74 -9.13 -1.32 -1.30
CA ARG A 74 -8.12 -0.76 -2.20
C ARG A 74 -7.32 -1.82 -2.96
N GLY A 75 -6.91 -1.50 -4.19
CA GLY A 75 -6.13 -2.43 -5.03
C GLY A 75 -6.92 -3.62 -5.58
N VAL A 76 -8.25 -3.52 -5.71
CA VAL A 76 -9.05 -4.46 -6.52
C VAL A 76 -9.92 -3.75 -7.55
N ALA A 77 -10.30 -4.47 -8.60
CA ALA A 77 -11.07 -3.92 -9.72
C ALA A 77 -12.39 -3.26 -9.30
N ASP A 78 -13.13 -3.86 -8.36
CA ASP A 78 -14.39 -3.33 -7.88
C ASP A 78 -14.24 -1.94 -7.23
N TYR A 79 -13.15 -1.73 -6.49
CA TYR A 79 -12.84 -0.42 -5.89
C TYR A 79 -12.51 0.62 -6.96
N ILE A 80 -11.68 0.27 -7.94
CA ILE A 80 -11.37 1.18 -9.06
C ILE A 80 -12.64 1.59 -9.81
N ASN A 81 -13.53 0.63 -10.10
CA ASN A 81 -14.77 0.91 -10.81
C ASN A 81 -15.70 1.81 -9.97
N LYS A 82 -15.89 1.48 -8.70
CA LYS A 82 -16.76 2.23 -7.79
C LYS A 82 -16.26 3.66 -7.57
N HIS A 83 -14.96 3.84 -7.36
CA HIS A 83 -14.40 5.12 -6.90
C HIS A 83 -13.81 5.98 -8.03
N TYR A 84 -13.32 5.41 -9.14
CA TYR A 84 -12.54 6.16 -10.13
C TYR A 84 -13.14 6.20 -11.54
N GLN A 85 -14.08 5.32 -11.88
CA GLN A 85 -14.65 5.25 -13.24
C GLN A 85 -15.27 6.56 -13.72
N HIS A 86 -15.87 7.32 -12.80
CA HIS A 86 -16.56 8.58 -13.09
C HIS A 86 -15.60 9.77 -13.32
N LEU A 87 -14.31 9.63 -12.98
CA LEU A 87 -13.34 10.71 -13.15
C LEU A 87 -13.08 11.00 -14.64
N ASP A 88 -12.83 12.26 -14.97
CA ASP A 88 -12.41 12.67 -16.30
C ASP A 88 -10.90 12.45 -16.51
N LYS A 89 -10.37 12.82 -17.68
CA LYS A 89 -8.94 12.63 -17.99
C LYS A 89 -8.03 13.39 -17.05
N GLN A 90 -8.44 14.59 -16.62
CA GLN A 90 -7.63 15.42 -15.75
C GLN A 90 -7.59 14.83 -14.35
N GLY A 91 -8.75 14.45 -13.80
CA GLY A 91 -8.88 13.77 -12.52
C GLY A 91 -8.10 12.46 -12.47
N LEU A 92 -8.18 11.63 -13.52
CA LEU A 92 -7.38 10.41 -13.62
C LEU A 92 -5.87 10.70 -13.65
N SER A 93 -5.43 11.69 -14.43
CA SER A 93 -4.02 12.09 -14.50
C SER A 93 -3.49 12.56 -13.14
N THR A 94 -4.27 13.38 -12.43
CA THR A 94 -3.95 13.85 -11.08
C THR A 94 -3.85 12.67 -10.10
N LEU A 95 -4.81 11.75 -10.13
CA LEU A 95 -4.83 10.59 -9.25
C LEU A 95 -3.68 9.62 -9.52
N ILE A 96 -3.28 9.45 -10.79
CA ILE A 96 -2.08 8.68 -11.16
C ILE A 96 -0.83 9.32 -10.57
N ALA A 97 -0.67 10.64 -10.69
CA ALA A 97 0.48 11.34 -10.13
C ALA A 97 0.54 11.21 -8.60
N GLN A 98 -0.60 11.33 -7.92
CA GLN A 98 -0.72 11.12 -6.47
C GLN A 98 -0.31 9.69 -6.09
N ASN A 99 -0.87 8.66 -6.75
CA ASN A 99 -0.53 7.28 -6.45
C ASN A 99 0.95 6.95 -6.75
N LYS A 100 1.57 7.55 -7.78
CA LYS A 100 3.01 7.42 -8.03
C LYS A 100 3.84 7.99 -6.88
N ALA A 101 3.44 9.15 -6.35
CA ALA A 101 4.12 9.76 -5.21
C ALA A 101 3.93 8.97 -3.89
N LEU A 102 2.77 8.35 -3.70
CA LEU A 102 2.52 7.42 -2.58
C LEU A 102 3.37 6.16 -2.72
N ARG A 103 3.47 5.60 -3.92
CA ARG A 103 4.19 4.35 -4.19
C ARG A 103 5.68 4.42 -3.87
N ILE A 104 6.32 5.58 -4.09
CA ILE A 104 7.74 5.80 -3.76
C ILE A 104 8.02 5.62 -2.26
N ARG A 105 7.00 5.91 -1.42
CA ARG A 105 7.08 5.94 0.04
C ARG A 105 6.46 4.72 0.70
N ALA A 106 5.59 4.02 -0.04
CA ALA A 106 4.88 2.86 0.47
C ALA A 106 5.85 1.72 0.80
N ARG A 107 5.51 0.98 1.85
CA ARG A 107 6.28 -0.19 2.28
C ARG A 107 6.24 -1.25 1.18
N ASN A 108 7.38 -1.84 0.88
CA ASN A 108 7.48 -2.92 -0.11
C ASN A 108 7.24 -4.28 0.55
N ASP A 109 6.42 -5.13 -0.09
CA ASP A 109 6.09 -6.47 0.40
C ASP A 109 7.34 -7.36 0.55
N SER A 110 8.39 -7.14 -0.26
CA SER A 110 9.64 -7.92 -0.21
C SER A 110 10.56 -7.59 0.96
N ASP A 111 10.35 -6.45 1.62
CA ASP A 111 11.29 -5.92 2.62
C ASP A 111 10.95 -6.44 4.03
N LEU A 112 10.02 -7.38 4.12
CA LEU A 112 9.42 -7.84 5.37
C LEU A 112 9.71 -9.31 5.66
N PRO A 113 10.00 -9.66 6.93
CA PRO A 113 9.88 -11.04 7.36
C PRO A 113 8.40 -11.48 7.20
N PRO A 114 8.13 -12.77 6.92
CA PRO A 114 6.77 -13.30 6.73
C PRO A 114 5.79 -13.05 7.89
N SER A 115 6.29 -12.61 9.05
CA SER A 115 5.54 -12.38 10.28
C SER A 115 5.11 -10.94 10.54
N SER A 116 5.57 -9.96 9.75
CA SER A 116 5.14 -8.57 9.94
C SER A 116 3.84 -8.31 9.17
N ASP A 117 2.74 -8.27 9.92
CA ASP A 117 1.46 -7.84 9.39
C ASP A 117 1.51 -6.34 9.02
N PHE A 118 0.64 -5.94 8.09
CA PHE A 118 0.40 -4.52 7.79
C PHE A 118 -0.53 -3.95 8.85
N GLU A 119 -0.32 -2.70 9.24
CA GLU A 119 -1.27 -2.00 10.10
C GLU A 119 -2.57 -1.70 9.35
N PRO A 120 -3.71 -1.60 10.06
CA PRO A 120 -4.94 -1.08 9.46
C PRO A 120 -4.69 0.26 8.76
N GLY A 121 -5.12 0.36 7.50
CA GLY A 121 -4.97 1.56 6.67
C GLY A 121 -3.60 1.71 6.01
N GLU A 122 -2.64 0.81 6.27
CA GLU A 122 -1.31 0.90 5.66
C GLU A 122 -1.35 0.60 4.16
N LEU A 123 -0.80 1.52 3.37
CA LEU A 123 -0.59 1.36 1.94
C LEU A 123 0.75 0.67 1.67
N ASN A 124 0.73 -0.32 0.78
CA ASN A 124 1.93 -1.00 0.30
C ASN A 124 2.07 -0.87 -1.22
N THR A 125 3.26 -1.20 -1.71
CA THR A 125 3.59 -1.11 -3.14
C THR A 125 2.64 -1.92 -4.00
N ARG A 126 2.24 -3.12 -3.56
CA ARG A 126 1.34 -4.01 -4.30
C ARG A 126 -0.04 -3.40 -4.52
N ILE A 127 -0.65 -2.82 -3.48
CA ILE A 127 -1.95 -2.15 -3.61
C ILE A 127 -1.84 -1.03 -4.65
N LEU A 128 -0.81 -0.18 -4.52
CA LEU A 128 -0.62 0.98 -5.38
C LEU A 128 -0.28 0.60 -6.83
N ASP A 129 0.47 -0.47 -7.06
CA ASP A 129 0.78 -0.98 -8.40
C ASP A 129 -0.47 -1.40 -9.15
N VAL A 130 -1.35 -2.17 -8.51
CA VAL A 130 -2.63 -2.60 -9.11
C VAL A 130 -3.51 -1.39 -9.40
N GLU A 131 -3.58 -0.41 -8.50
CA GLU A 131 -4.38 0.79 -8.75
C GLU A 131 -3.82 1.63 -9.90
N LEU A 132 -2.49 1.80 -9.98
CA LEU A 132 -1.83 2.56 -11.04
C LEU A 132 -2.09 1.95 -12.42
N GLU A 133 -1.95 0.63 -12.56
CA GLU A 133 -2.23 -0.07 -13.82
C GLU A 133 -3.69 0.13 -14.25
N ALA A 134 -4.62 0.03 -13.32
CA ALA A 134 -6.05 0.19 -13.60
C ALA A 134 -6.40 1.64 -13.98
N LEU A 135 -5.81 2.63 -13.29
CA LEU A 135 -5.98 4.04 -13.61
C LEU A 135 -5.41 4.42 -14.98
N GLU A 136 -4.22 3.93 -15.31
CA GLU A 136 -3.59 4.15 -16.63
C GLU A 136 -4.45 3.52 -17.75
N THR A 137 -5.04 2.35 -17.50
CA THR A 137 -5.98 1.71 -18.41
C THR A 137 -7.25 2.54 -18.61
N LEU A 138 -7.85 3.06 -17.52
CA LEU A 138 -9.01 3.93 -17.61
C LEU A 138 -8.72 5.21 -18.40
N LEU A 139 -7.56 5.82 -18.18
CA LEU A 139 -7.14 7.03 -18.89
C LEU A 139 -6.95 6.76 -20.39
N LYS A 140 -6.34 5.63 -20.75
CA LYS A 140 -6.19 5.18 -22.14
C LYS A 140 -7.54 4.97 -22.81
N ASN A 141 -8.50 4.35 -22.12
CA ASN A 141 -9.84 4.09 -22.65
C ASN A 141 -10.66 5.38 -22.87
N LYS A 142 -10.39 6.45 -22.12
CA LYS A 142 -11.01 7.76 -22.32
C LYS A 142 -10.31 8.60 -23.39
N SER A 143 -9.10 8.23 -23.79
CA SER A 143 -8.36 8.94 -24.84
C SER A 143 -8.93 8.60 -26.21
N PRO A 144 -9.11 9.59 -27.11
CA PRO A 144 -9.57 9.29 -28.47
C PRO A 144 -8.62 8.28 -29.09
N LYS A 145 -9.17 7.19 -29.63
CA LYS A 145 -8.37 6.26 -30.44
C LYS A 145 -7.78 7.08 -31.59
N PRO A 146 -6.48 6.99 -31.88
CA PRO A 146 -5.93 7.64 -33.06
C PRO A 146 -6.76 7.15 -34.25
N CYS A 147 -7.45 8.08 -34.92
CA CYS A 147 -8.12 7.76 -36.17
C CYS A 147 -7.01 7.29 -37.11
N VAL A 148 -6.98 5.99 -37.39
CA VAL A 148 -6.14 5.47 -38.46
C VAL A 148 -6.71 6.11 -39.73
N VAL A 149 -6.05 7.14 -40.21
CA VAL A 149 -6.35 7.74 -41.50
C VAL A 149 -5.97 6.65 -42.50
N SER A 150 -6.91 5.77 -42.81
CA SER A 150 -6.72 4.74 -43.82
C SER A 150 -6.55 5.49 -45.13
N GLY A 151 -5.30 5.65 -45.53
CA GLY A 151 -4.94 6.35 -46.75
C GLY A 151 -5.73 5.76 -47.91
N MET A 152 -6.63 6.57 -48.45
CA MET A 152 -7.19 6.36 -49.77
C MET A 152 -6.03 6.24 -50.75
N ARG A 153 -5.84 5.05 -51.30
CA ARG A 153 -5.20 4.82 -52.59
C ARG A 153 -6.24 4.27 -53.53
#